data_AF-A0A1Y0KTC2-F1
#
_entry.id   AF-A0A1Y0KTC2-F1
#
_cell.length_a   1.000
_cell.length_b   1.000
_cell.length_c   1.000
_cell.angle_alpha   90.00
_cell.angle_beta   90.00
_cell.angle_gamma   90.00
#
_symmetry.space_group_name_H-M   'P 1'
#
loop_
_entity.id
_entity.type
_entity.pdbx_description
1 polymer ?
#
loop_
_entity_poly.entity_id
_entity_poly.type
_entity_poly.pdbx_seq_one_letter_code
_entity_poly.pdbx_strand_id
1 'polypeptide(L)'
;MPRFAANLSMLFTEVDFMDRFAAAADAGFSGVEYLFPYDFAAGDIKIELDNNKLEQVLFNLPAGDWAKGERGIACHPDRVEEFRAGVDTAIAYAKVLGNSQINCLAGIRPQGYDCATVEQTFVDNLKFAAEKLADAGIKLVMEMINTRDIPGFYLNTTAQALAIRDKVGSSNLYLQYDIYHMQIMEGDLARTVSGNLAVINHVQLADNPGRNEPGTGEINYRFMFEHLDRIGYQGWIGCEYKPATTTAAGLGWMKAHNAI
;
A
#
# COMPACT_ATOMS: atom_id res chain seq x y z
N MET A 1 7.39 8.38 17.37
CA MET A 1 7.94 7.09 16.97
C MET A 1 6.94 6.46 16.02
N PRO A 2 7.36 6.12 14.80
CA PRO A 2 6.45 5.57 13.81
C PRO A 2 5.89 4.22 14.26
N ARG A 3 4.64 3.94 13.89
CA ARG A 3 4.01 2.63 14.07
C ARG A 3 4.30 1.78 12.85
N PHE A 4 4.81 0.57 13.01
CA PHE A 4 5.18 -0.29 11.88
C PHE A 4 4.18 -1.44 11.67
N ALA A 5 3.80 -1.69 10.43
CA ALA A 5 2.93 -2.79 10.05
C ALA A 5 3.72 -3.83 9.25
N ALA A 6 3.64 -5.11 9.60
CA ALA A 6 4.27 -6.17 8.81
C ALA A 6 3.46 -6.40 7.54
N ASN A 7 4.11 -6.36 6.37
CA ASN A 7 3.46 -6.75 5.12
C ASN A 7 3.55 -8.26 4.93
N LEU A 8 2.47 -8.99 5.20
CA LEU A 8 2.43 -10.46 5.21
C LEU A 8 2.47 -11.08 3.80
N SER A 9 2.38 -10.28 2.74
CA SER A 9 2.64 -10.75 1.37
C SER A 9 4.13 -10.86 1.06
N MET A 10 4.98 -10.14 1.79
CA MET A 10 6.42 -10.04 1.54
C MET A 10 7.26 -10.58 2.70
N LEU A 11 6.81 -10.37 3.93
CA LEU A 11 7.41 -10.87 5.16
C LEU A 11 6.74 -12.17 5.60
N PHE A 12 7.50 -12.97 6.35
CA PHE A 12 7.06 -14.26 6.92
C PHE A 12 6.62 -15.27 5.85
N THR A 13 7.12 -15.15 4.63
CA THR A 13 6.79 -16.05 3.51
C THR A 13 7.39 -17.45 3.64
N GLU A 14 8.19 -17.68 4.68
CA GLU A 14 8.69 -18.99 5.10
C GLU A 14 7.58 -19.91 5.64
N VAL A 15 6.42 -19.36 5.99
CA VAL A 15 5.23 -20.09 6.44
C VAL A 15 4.00 -19.72 5.58
N ASP A 16 2.94 -20.53 5.70
CA ASP A 16 1.67 -20.30 5.01
C ASP A 16 0.99 -19.01 5.48
N PHE A 17 0.19 -18.39 4.63
CA PHE A 17 -0.36 -17.03 4.86
C PHE A 17 -1.02 -16.85 6.23
N MET A 18 -1.84 -17.81 6.65
CA MET A 18 -2.56 -17.73 7.93
C MET A 18 -1.63 -17.82 9.15
N ASP A 19 -0.51 -18.55 9.04
CA ASP A 19 0.49 -18.65 10.12
C ASP A 19 1.33 -17.36 10.26
N ARG A 20 1.32 -16.47 9.25
CA ARG A 20 2.09 -15.22 9.24
C ARG A 20 1.60 -14.21 10.27
N PHE A 21 0.33 -14.27 10.65
CA PHE A 21 -0.24 -13.38 11.66
C PHE A 21 0.42 -13.63 13.03
N ALA A 22 0.48 -14.90 13.46
CA ALA A 22 1.20 -15.27 14.68
C ALA A 22 2.69 -14.91 14.59
N ALA A 23 3.34 -15.20 13.46
CA ALA A 23 4.75 -14.86 13.26
C ALA A 23 5.03 -13.35 13.36
N ALA A 24 4.14 -12.50 12.82
CA ALA A 24 4.26 -11.05 12.92
C ALA A 24 4.06 -10.55 14.36
N ALA A 25 3.08 -11.08 15.08
CA ALA A 25 2.84 -10.72 16.48
C ALA A 25 4.00 -11.16 17.39
N ASP A 26 4.53 -12.37 17.21
CA ASP A 26 5.70 -12.88 17.93
C ASP A 26 6.96 -12.05 17.66
N ALA A 27 7.07 -11.47 16.46
CA ALA A 27 8.12 -10.54 16.10
C ALA A 27 7.92 -9.11 16.67
N GLY A 28 6.79 -8.86 17.34
CA GLY A 28 6.48 -7.59 18.03
C GLY A 28 5.69 -6.58 17.20
N PHE A 29 5.21 -6.95 16.01
CA PHE A 29 4.29 -6.10 15.26
C PHE A 29 2.92 -6.05 15.94
N SER A 30 2.29 -4.89 15.89
CA SER A 30 0.91 -4.68 16.36
C SER A 30 -0.07 -4.34 15.23
N GLY A 31 0.45 -4.23 14.00
CA GLY A 31 -0.33 -4.01 12.79
C GLY A 31 0.20 -4.86 11.65
N VAL A 32 -0.68 -5.23 10.75
CA VAL A 32 -0.35 -6.00 9.54
C VAL A 32 -1.03 -5.42 8.32
N GLU A 33 -0.38 -5.59 7.18
CA GLU A 33 -0.93 -5.32 5.86
C GLU A 33 -0.58 -6.47 4.92
N TYR A 34 -1.24 -6.55 3.77
CA TYR A 34 -0.94 -7.51 2.71
C TYR A 34 -1.68 -7.08 1.44
N LEU A 35 -1.30 -7.64 0.29
CA LEU A 35 -1.87 -7.21 -0.97
C LEU A 35 -3.35 -7.60 -1.08
N PHE A 36 -3.67 -8.89 -1.06
CA PHE A 36 -5.02 -9.38 -1.39
C PHE A 36 -5.49 -10.46 -0.40
N PRO A 37 -6.61 -10.26 0.31
CA PRO A 37 -7.17 -11.27 1.21
C PRO A 37 -8.11 -12.27 0.52
N TYR A 38 -8.47 -12.05 -0.75
CA TYR A 38 -9.69 -12.59 -1.35
C TYR A 38 -9.73 -14.11 -1.55
N ASP A 39 -8.59 -14.80 -1.41
CA ASP A 39 -8.51 -16.27 -1.44
C ASP A 39 -8.92 -16.91 -0.10
N PHE A 40 -9.11 -16.11 0.94
CA PHE A 40 -9.47 -16.55 2.29
C PHE A 40 -10.78 -15.88 2.73
N ALA A 41 -11.59 -16.57 3.53
CA ALA A 41 -12.77 -15.94 4.08
C ALA A 41 -12.38 -14.83 5.07
N ALA A 42 -13.02 -13.65 4.96
CA ALA A 42 -12.74 -12.52 5.84
C ALA A 42 -12.88 -12.86 7.34
N GLY A 43 -13.79 -13.77 7.69
CA GLY A 43 -13.98 -14.23 9.07
C GLY A 43 -12.78 -15.01 9.62
N ASP A 44 -12.14 -15.83 8.79
CA ASP A 44 -10.97 -16.61 9.19
C ASP A 44 -9.77 -15.69 9.44
N ILE A 45 -9.57 -14.69 8.56
CA ILE A 45 -8.56 -13.65 8.76
C ILE A 45 -8.85 -12.86 10.05
N LYS A 46 -10.12 -12.53 10.33
CA LYS A 46 -10.49 -11.80 11.54
C LYS A 46 -10.17 -12.58 12.82
N ILE A 47 -10.33 -13.90 12.80
CA ILE A 47 -9.91 -14.78 13.91
C ILE A 47 -8.40 -14.67 14.14
N GLU A 48 -7.59 -14.70 13.08
CA GLU A 48 -6.13 -14.54 13.22
C GLU A 48 -5.74 -13.15 13.72
N LEU A 49 -6.37 -12.09 13.25
CA LEU A 49 -6.16 -10.73 13.77
C LEU A 49 -6.46 -10.65 15.28
N ASP A 50 -7.60 -11.21 15.72
CA ASP A 50 -8.04 -11.16 17.12
C ASP A 50 -7.16 -12.00 18.04
N ASN A 51 -6.85 -13.23 17.64
CA ASN A 51 -6.01 -14.14 18.42
C ASN A 51 -4.62 -13.55 18.68
N ASN A 52 -4.08 -12.84 17.68
CA ASN A 52 -2.74 -12.28 17.72
C ASN A 52 -2.71 -10.79 18.10
N LYS A 53 -3.87 -10.17 18.37
CA LYS A 53 -4.04 -8.75 18.75
C LYS A 53 -3.44 -7.78 17.72
N LEU A 54 -3.66 -8.06 16.45
CA LEU A 54 -3.16 -7.28 15.33
C LEU A 54 -4.22 -6.35 14.76
N GLU A 55 -3.82 -5.12 14.43
CA GLU A 55 -4.64 -4.19 13.63
C GLU A 55 -4.46 -4.50 12.14
N GLN A 56 -5.56 -4.68 11.41
CA GLN A 56 -5.49 -4.65 9.95
C GLN A 56 -5.27 -3.21 9.49
N VAL A 57 -4.11 -2.93 8.89
CA VAL A 57 -3.70 -1.58 8.50
C VAL A 57 -4.11 -1.24 7.08
N LEU A 58 -3.84 -2.15 6.13
CA LEU A 58 -4.08 -1.91 4.71
C LEU A 58 -4.23 -3.24 3.96
N PHE A 59 -5.07 -3.24 2.93
CA PHE A 59 -4.98 -4.17 1.80
C PHE A 59 -5.46 -3.49 0.51
N ASN A 60 -5.29 -4.15 -0.64
CA ASN A 60 -5.62 -3.59 -1.94
C ASN A 60 -7.02 -4.01 -2.43
N LEU A 61 -7.68 -3.15 -3.21
CA LEU A 61 -8.79 -3.56 -4.07
C LEU A 61 -8.41 -4.75 -4.97
N PRO A 62 -9.38 -5.57 -5.44
CA PRO A 62 -9.10 -6.61 -6.42
C PRO A 62 -8.38 -6.05 -7.65
N ALA A 63 -7.29 -6.72 -8.06
CA ALA A 63 -6.34 -6.19 -9.03
C ALA A 63 -6.36 -6.93 -10.38
N GLY A 64 -7.43 -7.69 -10.65
CA GLY A 64 -7.53 -8.58 -11.80
C GLY A 64 -6.74 -9.88 -11.60
N ASP A 65 -6.31 -10.50 -12.71
CA ASP A 65 -5.56 -11.75 -12.73
C ASP A 65 -4.06 -11.50 -12.51
N TRP A 66 -3.68 -11.44 -11.24
CA TRP A 66 -2.30 -11.21 -10.82
C TRP A 66 -1.32 -12.25 -11.37
N ALA A 67 -1.78 -13.51 -11.49
CA ALA A 67 -0.97 -14.63 -11.98
C ALA A 67 -0.66 -14.49 -13.48
N LYS A 68 -1.56 -13.87 -14.26
CA LYS A 68 -1.33 -13.54 -15.68
C LYS A 68 -0.59 -12.23 -15.91
N GLY A 69 -0.14 -11.55 -14.85
CA GLY A 69 0.66 -10.34 -14.96
C GLY A 69 -0.13 -9.04 -14.84
N GLU A 70 -1.44 -9.08 -14.56
CA GLU A 70 -2.20 -7.86 -14.23
C GLU A 70 -1.73 -7.30 -12.88
N ARG A 71 -1.77 -5.97 -12.73
CA ARG A 71 -1.27 -5.25 -11.55
C ARG A 71 -2.25 -4.19 -11.07
N GLY A 72 -3.54 -4.43 -11.23
CA GLY A 72 -4.60 -3.44 -11.08
C GLY A 72 -5.34 -3.21 -12.38
N ILE A 73 -6.62 -2.85 -12.26
CA ILE A 73 -7.55 -2.66 -13.40
C ILE A 73 -8.24 -1.29 -13.39
N ALA A 74 -7.85 -0.39 -12.47
CA ALA A 74 -8.55 0.87 -12.28
C ALA A 74 -8.46 1.81 -13.50
N CYS A 75 -7.40 1.73 -14.30
CA CYS A 75 -7.25 2.50 -15.53
C CYS A 75 -7.72 1.78 -16.82
N HIS A 76 -8.41 0.65 -16.71
CA HIS A 76 -8.83 -0.18 -17.86
C HIS A 76 -10.28 0.12 -18.30
N PRO A 77 -10.50 0.73 -19.47
CA PRO A 77 -11.84 1.14 -19.92
C PRO A 77 -12.84 0.00 -20.11
N ASP A 78 -12.35 -1.20 -20.42
CA ASP A 78 -13.13 -2.42 -20.63
C ASP A 78 -13.43 -3.20 -19.34
N ARG A 79 -12.96 -2.72 -18.18
CA ARG A 79 -13.06 -3.42 -16.89
C ARG A 79 -13.74 -2.60 -15.79
N VAL A 80 -14.43 -1.52 -16.16
CA VAL A 80 -15.08 -0.59 -15.20
C VAL A 80 -16.05 -1.31 -14.26
N GLU A 81 -16.92 -2.18 -14.78
CA GLU A 81 -17.90 -2.88 -13.94
C GLU A 81 -17.24 -3.90 -13.00
N GLU A 82 -16.16 -4.55 -13.44
CA GLU A 82 -15.38 -5.43 -12.57
C GLU A 82 -14.69 -4.65 -11.46
N PHE A 83 -14.09 -3.50 -11.78
CA PHE A 83 -13.49 -2.61 -10.79
C PHE A 83 -14.53 -2.20 -9.74
N ARG A 84 -15.73 -1.78 -10.16
CA ARG A 84 -16.81 -1.36 -9.26
C ARG A 84 -17.28 -2.48 -8.33
N ALA A 85 -17.47 -3.69 -8.86
CA ALA A 85 -17.79 -4.87 -8.04
C ALA A 85 -16.66 -5.20 -7.05
N GLY A 86 -15.40 -4.97 -7.45
CA GLY A 86 -14.23 -5.13 -6.58
C GLY A 86 -14.23 -4.15 -5.40
N VAL A 87 -14.72 -2.92 -5.58
CA VAL A 87 -14.89 -1.95 -4.49
C VAL A 87 -15.89 -2.46 -3.45
N ASP A 88 -17.05 -2.96 -3.88
CA ASP A 88 -18.05 -3.50 -2.95
C ASP A 88 -17.51 -4.72 -2.18
N THR A 89 -16.75 -5.58 -2.87
CA THR A 89 -16.06 -6.73 -2.25
C THR A 89 -15.08 -6.27 -1.17
N ALA A 90 -14.22 -5.30 -1.49
CA ALA A 90 -13.23 -4.78 -0.56
C ALA A 90 -13.87 -4.11 0.68
N ILE A 91 -14.98 -3.38 0.50
CA ILE A 91 -15.76 -2.81 1.61
C ILE A 91 -16.31 -3.92 2.52
N ALA A 92 -16.82 -5.01 1.95
CA ALA A 92 -17.33 -6.14 2.73
C ALA A 92 -16.23 -6.78 3.60
N TYR A 93 -15.02 -6.97 3.04
CA TYR A 93 -13.87 -7.44 3.81
C TYR A 93 -13.49 -6.43 4.90
N ALA A 94 -13.34 -5.15 4.55
CA ALA A 94 -12.89 -4.15 5.51
C ALA A 94 -13.84 -3.97 6.70
N LYS A 95 -15.15 -4.15 6.51
CA LYS A 95 -16.13 -4.16 7.61
C LYS A 95 -15.94 -5.31 8.59
N VAL A 96 -15.48 -6.47 8.11
CA VAL A 96 -15.18 -7.64 8.95
C VAL A 96 -13.82 -7.48 9.64
N LEU A 97 -12.80 -7.04 8.89
CA LEU A 97 -11.42 -6.92 9.36
C LEU A 97 -11.18 -5.71 10.27
N GLY A 98 -11.96 -4.63 10.07
CA GLY A 98 -11.90 -3.42 10.87
C GLY A 98 -10.89 -2.37 10.41
N ASN A 99 -10.26 -2.51 9.24
CA ASN A 99 -9.33 -1.51 8.71
C ASN A 99 -10.07 -0.26 8.21
N SER A 100 -9.40 0.89 8.34
CA SER A 100 -9.95 2.20 7.97
C SER A 100 -9.43 2.74 6.63
N GLN A 101 -8.66 1.95 5.87
CA GLN A 101 -8.12 2.36 4.58
C GLN A 101 -7.91 1.18 3.62
N ILE A 102 -8.05 1.44 2.32
CA ILE A 102 -7.87 0.46 1.24
C ILE A 102 -7.09 1.12 0.08
N ASN A 103 -6.16 0.39 -0.52
CA ASN A 103 -5.36 0.86 -1.66
C ASN A 103 -6.00 0.51 -3.01
N CYS A 104 -5.95 1.43 -3.96
CA CYS A 104 -6.31 1.22 -5.35
C CYS A 104 -5.07 1.26 -6.25
N LEU A 105 -4.69 0.10 -6.77
CA LEU A 105 -3.66 0.00 -7.81
C LEU A 105 -4.22 0.47 -9.16
N ALA A 106 -3.52 1.41 -9.81
CA ALA A 106 -3.92 1.94 -11.11
C ALA A 106 -3.96 0.86 -12.21
N GLY A 107 -2.95 -0.01 -12.22
CA GLY A 107 -2.72 -1.00 -13.28
C GLY A 107 -1.62 -0.60 -14.24
N ILE A 108 -1.26 -1.54 -15.13
CA ILE A 108 -0.38 -1.28 -16.27
C ILE A 108 -1.22 -0.62 -17.36
N ARG A 109 -0.74 0.48 -17.96
CA ARG A 109 -1.49 1.22 -18.97
C ARG A 109 -1.97 0.28 -20.10
N PRO A 110 -3.29 0.18 -20.35
CA PRO A 110 -3.81 -0.71 -21.37
C PRO A 110 -3.43 -0.21 -22.77
N GLN A 111 -3.18 -1.14 -23.69
CA GLN A 111 -2.90 -0.84 -25.09
C GLN A 111 -4.19 -0.64 -25.88
N GLY A 112 -4.13 0.06 -27.01
CA GLY A 112 -5.28 0.28 -27.89
C GLY A 112 -6.23 1.41 -27.47
N TYR A 113 -5.97 2.07 -26.33
CA TYR A 113 -6.70 3.24 -25.87
C TYR A 113 -5.83 4.50 -25.91
N ASP A 114 -6.42 5.64 -26.25
CA ASP A 114 -5.74 6.93 -26.14
C ASP A 114 -5.52 7.35 -24.68
N CYS A 115 -4.60 8.29 -24.43
CA CYS A 115 -4.27 8.71 -23.08
C CYS A 115 -5.44 9.35 -22.34
N ALA A 116 -6.32 10.07 -23.04
CA ALA A 116 -7.46 10.76 -22.44
C ALA A 116 -8.49 9.76 -21.91
N THR A 117 -8.77 8.70 -22.67
CA THR A 117 -9.70 7.62 -22.28
C THR A 117 -9.18 6.87 -21.05
N VAL A 118 -7.89 6.52 -21.02
CA VAL A 118 -7.27 5.85 -19.87
C VAL A 118 -7.33 6.73 -18.61
N GLU A 119 -6.98 8.01 -18.75
CA GLU A 119 -7.03 8.95 -17.63
C GLU A 119 -8.46 9.16 -17.12
N GLN A 120 -9.42 9.40 -18.02
CA GLN A 120 -10.82 9.60 -17.67
C GLN A 120 -11.38 8.38 -16.95
N THR A 121 -11.07 7.17 -17.45
CA THR A 121 -11.45 5.91 -16.80
C THR A 121 -10.90 5.82 -15.38
N PHE A 122 -9.61 6.12 -15.20
CA PHE A 122 -8.98 6.07 -13.89
C PHE A 122 -9.59 7.09 -12.92
N VAL A 123 -9.81 8.32 -13.38
CA VAL A 123 -10.47 9.38 -12.59
C VAL A 123 -11.88 8.98 -12.19
N ASP A 124 -12.69 8.45 -13.12
CA ASP A 124 -14.08 8.07 -12.83
C ASP A 124 -14.17 6.88 -11.88
N ASN A 125 -13.27 5.91 -12.02
CA ASN A 125 -13.16 4.78 -11.09
C ASN A 125 -12.71 5.22 -9.68
N LEU A 126 -11.73 6.11 -9.59
CA LEU A 126 -11.32 6.68 -8.30
C LEU A 126 -12.43 7.52 -7.66
N LYS A 127 -13.19 8.31 -8.44
CA LYS A 127 -14.37 9.04 -7.93
C LYS A 127 -15.39 8.08 -7.33
N PHE A 128 -15.75 7.04 -8.07
CA PHE A 128 -16.69 6.01 -7.62
C PHE A 128 -16.19 5.33 -6.33
N ALA A 129 -14.94 4.88 -6.31
CA ALA A 129 -14.37 4.19 -5.15
C ALA A 129 -14.27 5.11 -3.93
N ALA A 130 -13.85 6.37 -4.12
CA ALA A 130 -13.70 7.32 -3.04
C ALA A 130 -15.06 7.64 -2.37
N GLU A 131 -16.13 7.80 -3.16
CA GLU A 131 -17.50 8.00 -2.67
C GLU A 131 -17.99 6.77 -1.88
N LYS A 132 -17.90 5.58 -2.48
CA LYS A 132 -18.35 4.32 -1.83
C LYS A 132 -17.60 4.01 -0.53
N LEU A 133 -16.29 4.23 -0.52
CA LEU A 133 -15.47 4.03 0.68
C LEU A 133 -15.77 5.10 1.73
N ALA A 134 -16.03 6.36 1.33
CA ALA A 134 -16.41 7.41 2.27
C ALA A 134 -17.73 7.09 2.99
N ASP A 135 -18.74 6.62 2.26
CA ASP A 135 -20.02 6.16 2.83
C ASP A 135 -19.84 5.01 3.83
N ALA A 136 -18.80 4.20 3.65
CA ALA A 136 -18.43 3.12 4.56
C ALA A 136 -17.49 3.56 5.70
N GLY A 137 -17.07 4.83 5.75
CA GLY A 137 -16.11 5.35 6.73
C GLY A 137 -14.67 4.87 6.51
N ILE A 138 -14.33 4.47 5.28
CA ILE A 138 -13.02 3.94 4.89
C ILE A 138 -12.33 4.94 3.95
N LYS A 139 -11.04 5.18 4.17
CA LYS A 139 -10.23 6.04 3.30
C LYS A 139 -9.76 5.29 2.07
N LEU A 140 -9.82 5.93 0.90
CA LEU A 140 -9.17 5.42 -0.30
C LEU A 140 -7.75 5.99 -0.38
N VAL A 141 -6.75 5.11 -0.53
CA VAL A 141 -5.38 5.50 -0.91
C VAL A 141 -5.08 5.03 -2.34
N MET A 142 -4.26 5.78 -3.07
CA MET A 142 -3.68 5.35 -4.34
C MET A 142 -2.17 5.41 -4.27
N GLU A 143 -1.53 4.44 -4.90
CA GLU A 143 -0.09 4.24 -4.81
C GLU A 143 0.60 4.52 -6.14
N MET A 144 1.70 5.26 -6.08
CA MET A 144 2.60 5.46 -7.20
C MET A 144 3.65 4.33 -7.21
N ILE A 145 3.74 3.58 -8.31
CA ILE A 145 4.66 2.45 -8.43
C ILE A 145 5.80 2.76 -9.41
N ASN A 146 7.01 2.33 -9.09
CA ASN A 146 8.16 2.52 -9.97
C ASN A 146 8.04 1.70 -11.27
N THR A 147 8.50 2.27 -12.39
CA THR A 147 8.46 1.63 -13.71
C THR A 147 9.63 0.70 -13.98
N ARG A 148 10.61 0.61 -13.07
CA ARG A 148 11.71 -0.37 -13.15
C ARG A 148 11.21 -1.78 -12.85
N ASP A 149 10.44 -1.91 -11.78
CA ASP A 149 9.93 -3.19 -11.29
C ASP A 149 8.59 -3.56 -11.95
N ILE A 150 7.76 -2.55 -12.27
CA ILE A 150 6.52 -2.74 -13.03
C ILE A 150 6.51 -1.83 -14.26
N PRO A 151 7.19 -2.22 -15.36
CA PRO A 151 7.20 -1.45 -16.60
C PRO A 151 5.79 -1.15 -17.10
N GLY A 152 5.55 0.13 -17.41
CA GLY A 152 4.27 0.60 -17.92
C GLY A 152 3.17 0.81 -16.87
N PHE A 153 3.47 0.71 -15.57
CA PHE A 153 2.52 1.06 -14.52
C PHE A 153 2.05 2.51 -14.69
N TYR A 154 0.73 2.72 -14.67
CA TYR A 154 0.12 3.97 -15.12
C TYR A 154 0.40 5.15 -14.19
N LEU A 155 0.28 4.94 -12.87
CA LEU A 155 0.47 5.98 -11.85
C LEU A 155 1.85 5.81 -11.20
N ASN A 156 2.82 6.67 -11.52
CA ASN A 156 4.22 6.42 -11.16
C ASN A 156 5.01 7.64 -10.66
N THR A 157 4.37 8.80 -10.52
CA THR A 157 4.99 10.02 -9.94
C THR A 157 4.03 10.71 -8.99
N THR A 158 4.58 11.38 -7.97
CA THR A 158 3.82 12.19 -7.02
C THR A 158 3.07 13.30 -7.74
N ALA A 159 3.71 13.97 -8.71
CA ALA A 159 3.08 15.04 -9.50
C ALA A 159 1.84 14.55 -10.28
N GLN A 160 1.92 13.37 -10.91
CA GLN A 160 0.77 12.77 -11.58
C GLN A 160 -0.34 12.43 -10.58
N ALA A 161 0.01 11.86 -9.43
CA ALA A 161 -0.96 11.50 -8.40
C ALA A 161 -1.72 12.72 -7.87
N LEU A 162 -1.03 13.84 -7.61
CA LEU A 162 -1.68 15.10 -7.23
C LEU A 162 -2.63 15.60 -8.32
N ALA A 163 -2.19 15.59 -9.59
CA ALA A 163 -3.04 16.02 -10.71
C ALA A 163 -4.29 15.14 -10.89
N ILE A 164 -4.15 13.82 -10.72
CA ILE A 164 -5.31 12.90 -10.73
C ILE A 164 -6.22 13.18 -9.54
N ARG A 165 -5.66 13.35 -8.34
CA ARG A 165 -6.43 13.66 -7.13
C ARG A 165 -7.28 14.92 -7.31
N ASP A 166 -6.72 15.97 -7.90
CA ASP A 166 -7.43 17.21 -8.19
C ASP A 166 -8.57 17.01 -9.18
N LYS A 167 -8.38 16.17 -10.22
CA LYS A 167 -9.45 15.80 -11.18
C LYS A 167 -10.54 14.94 -10.55
N VAL A 168 -10.18 14.08 -9.60
CA VAL A 168 -11.13 13.30 -8.80
C VAL A 168 -11.96 14.22 -7.92
N GLY A 169 -11.35 15.23 -7.30
CA GLY A 169 -12.05 16.25 -6.52
C GLY A 169 -12.70 15.74 -5.23
N SER A 170 -12.26 14.58 -4.72
CA SER A 170 -12.77 13.97 -3.49
C SER A 170 -11.86 14.27 -2.29
N SER A 171 -12.46 14.57 -1.14
CA SER A 171 -11.74 14.67 0.15
C SER A 171 -11.33 13.31 0.71
N ASN A 172 -11.90 12.20 0.22
CA ASN A 172 -11.62 10.83 0.67
C ASN A 172 -10.62 10.08 -0.22
N LEU A 173 -9.84 10.80 -1.02
CA LEU A 173 -8.73 10.23 -1.81
C LEU A 173 -7.39 10.77 -1.29
N TYR A 174 -6.56 9.85 -0.84
CA TYR A 174 -5.23 10.08 -0.27
C TYR A 174 -4.15 9.35 -1.08
N LEU A 175 -2.90 9.65 -0.77
CA LEU A 175 -1.74 8.97 -1.32
C LEU A 175 -1.23 7.89 -0.35
N GLN A 176 -0.84 6.76 -0.92
CA GLN A 176 0.07 5.80 -0.32
C GLN A 176 1.47 6.10 -0.86
N TYR A 177 2.37 6.55 0.02
CA TYR A 177 3.72 6.93 -0.34
C TYR A 177 4.69 5.81 0.04
N ASP A 178 4.94 4.88 -0.88
CA ASP A 178 6.03 3.92 -0.73
C ASP A 178 7.38 4.61 -1.05
N ILE A 179 8.22 4.72 -0.03
CA ILE A 179 9.55 5.33 -0.10
C ILE A 179 10.43 4.62 -1.14
N TYR A 180 10.32 3.30 -1.26
CA TYR A 180 11.11 2.52 -2.22
C TYR A 180 10.76 2.90 -3.65
N HIS A 181 9.48 2.95 -3.98
CA HIS A 181 9.02 3.34 -5.32
C HIS A 181 9.46 4.77 -5.64
N MET A 182 9.27 5.70 -4.71
CA MET A 182 9.58 7.11 -4.95
C MET A 182 11.07 7.44 -4.92
N GLN A 183 11.90 6.65 -4.23
CA GLN A 183 13.36 6.78 -4.33
C GLN A 183 13.83 6.47 -5.75
N ILE A 184 13.26 5.46 -6.41
CA ILE A 184 13.62 5.05 -7.77
C ILE A 184 13.14 6.07 -8.80
N MET A 185 11.92 6.60 -8.60
CA MET A 185 11.27 7.47 -9.58
C MET A 185 11.70 8.93 -9.47
N GLU A 186 11.86 9.44 -8.25
CA GLU A 186 11.92 10.88 -8.00
C GLU A 186 13.10 11.29 -7.10
N GLY A 187 13.47 10.47 -6.11
CA GLY A 187 14.35 10.89 -5.03
C GLY A 187 13.74 12.03 -4.20
N ASP A 188 14.60 12.90 -3.63
CA ASP A 188 14.22 14.05 -2.79
C ASP A 188 13.13 13.76 -1.71
N LEU A 189 13.16 12.53 -1.18
CA LEU A 189 12.10 11.90 -0.39
C LEU A 189 11.56 12.80 0.74
N ALA A 190 12.44 13.35 1.57
CA ALA A 190 12.04 14.13 2.73
C ALA A 190 11.29 15.43 2.34
N ARG A 191 11.72 16.11 1.27
CA ARG A 191 11.02 17.31 0.81
C ARG A 191 9.68 16.97 0.19
N THR A 192 9.62 15.91 -0.61
CA THR A 192 8.37 15.43 -1.22
C THR A 192 7.35 15.03 -0.16
N VAL A 193 7.76 14.25 0.84
CA VAL A 193 6.86 13.88 1.95
C VAL A 193 6.44 15.11 2.75
N SER A 194 7.36 16.01 3.11
CA SER A 194 7.03 17.25 3.84
C SER A 194 6.00 18.11 3.10
N GLY A 195 6.17 18.28 1.79
CA GLY A 195 5.29 19.11 0.97
C GLY A 195 3.89 18.52 0.77
N ASN A 196 3.74 17.20 0.96
CA ASN A 196 2.51 16.46 0.64
C ASN A 196 1.90 15.75 1.85
N LEU A 197 2.38 16.01 3.07
CA LEU A 197 1.94 15.30 4.28
C LEU A 197 0.42 15.33 4.49
N ALA A 198 -0.23 16.45 4.15
CA ALA A 198 -1.68 16.61 4.31
C ALA A 198 -2.53 15.65 3.46
N VAL A 199 -1.95 15.07 2.39
CA VAL A 199 -2.65 14.14 1.49
C VAL A 199 -2.07 12.73 1.54
N ILE A 200 -1.00 12.48 2.28
CA ILE A 200 -0.44 11.14 2.50
C ILE A 200 -1.12 10.52 3.72
N ASN A 201 -1.77 9.37 3.54
CA ASN A 201 -2.43 8.66 4.64
C ASN A 201 -1.72 7.36 5.03
N HIS A 202 -0.90 6.81 4.12
CA HIS A 202 -0.09 5.62 4.37
C HIS A 202 1.30 5.78 3.79
N VAL A 203 2.30 5.21 4.46
CA VAL A 203 3.70 5.18 4.01
C VAL A 203 4.15 3.74 4.02
N GLN A 204 4.95 3.34 3.05
CA GLN A 204 5.63 2.05 3.06
C GLN A 204 7.14 2.23 2.91
N LEU A 205 7.88 1.17 3.27
CA LEU A 205 9.33 1.14 3.18
C LEU A 205 9.86 -0.15 2.56
N ALA A 206 10.97 0.00 1.84
CA ALA A 206 11.96 -1.01 1.52
C ALA A 206 13.25 -0.29 1.08
N ASP A 207 14.42 -0.91 1.26
CA ASP A 207 15.66 -0.26 0.86
C ASP A 207 15.93 -0.38 -0.65
N ASN A 208 16.61 0.60 -1.24
CA ASN A 208 17.02 0.60 -2.64
C ASN A 208 18.53 0.34 -2.72
N PRO A 209 19.04 -0.54 -3.61
CA PRO A 209 18.36 -1.14 -4.76
C PRO A 209 17.78 -2.55 -4.58
N GLY A 210 17.97 -3.20 -3.43
CA GLY A 210 17.60 -4.62 -3.25
C GLY A 210 16.11 -4.88 -2.95
N ARG A 211 15.35 -3.84 -2.56
CA ARG A 211 14.01 -3.96 -1.93
C ARG A 211 14.05 -4.85 -0.68
N ASN A 212 15.16 -4.77 0.06
CA ASN A 212 15.40 -5.51 1.29
C ASN A 212 15.15 -4.64 2.53
N GLU A 213 15.52 -5.14 3.71
CA GLU A 213 15.39 -4.47 4.99
C GLU A 213 16.04 -3.07 4.99
N PRO A 214 15.49 -2.10 5.74
CA PRO A 214 16.14 -0.82 6.01
C PRO A 214 17.59 -0.94 6.49
N GLY A 215 18.50 -0.20 5.85
CA GLY A 215 19.93 -0.18 6.15
C GLY A 215 20.79 -1.09 5.27
N THR A 216 20.19 -1.75 4.27
CA THR A 216 20.89 -2.59 3.30
C THR A 216 21.31 -1.83 2.04
N GLY A 217 20.83 -0.60 1.86
CA GLY A 217 20.98 0.16 0.63
C GLY A 217 21.32 1.63 0.85
N GLU A 218 20.92 2.47 -0.10
CA GLU A 218 21.31 3.87 -0.19
C GLU A 218 20.46 4.82 0.67
N ILE A 219 19.32 4.35 1.20
CA ILE A 219 18.37 5.20 1.93
C ILE A 219 18.74 5.24 3.41
N ASN A 220 18.98 6.43 3.95
CA ASN A 220 19.15 6.62 5.39
C ASN A 220 17.79 6.60 6.12
N TYR A 221 17.31 5.40 6.44
CA TYR A 221 16.01 5.21 7.09
C TYR A 221 15.93 5.80 8.50
N ARG A 222 17.04 5.87 9.24
CA ARG A 222 17.07 6.58 10.53
C ARG A 222 16.60 8.03 10.37
N PHE A 223 17.19 8.73 9.41
CA PHE A 223 16.81 10.10 9.10
C PHE A 223 15.36 10.19 8.64
N MET A 224 14.89 9.26 7.80
CA MET A 224 13.50 9.26 7.32
C MET A 224 12.49 9.06 8.45
N PHE A 225 12.75 8.17 9.41
CA PHE A 225 11.87 7.97 10.57
C PHE A 225 11.84 9.20 11.48
N GLU A 226 13.01 9.75 11.83
CA GLU A 226 13.11 10.99 12.61
C GLU A 226 12.44 12.18 11.88
N HIS A 227 12.49 12.18 10.55
CA HIS A 227 11.85 13.19 9.72
C HIS A 227 10.32 13.06 9.75
N LEU A 228 9.76 11.86 9.55
CA LEU A 228 8.32 11.58 9.61
C LEU A 228 7.74 11.97 10.98
N ASP A 229 8.44 11.62 12.06
CA ASP A 229 8.08 12.04 13.43
C ASP A 229 8.08 13.57 13.55
N ARG A 230 9.13 14.24 13.06
CA ARG A 230 9.29 15.71 13.15
C ARG A 230 8.20 16.47 12.40
N ILE A 231 7.79 15.99 11.23
CA ILE A 231 6.72 16.64 10.45
C ILE A 231 5.31 16.25 10.95
N GLY A 232 5.22 15.31 11.90
CA GLY A 232 3.97 14.96 12.56
C GLY A 232 3.17 13.87 11.86
N TYR A 233 3.78 13.01 11.03
CA TYR A 233 3.08 11.84 10.48
C TYR A 233 2.62 10.90 11.60
N GLN A 234 1.31 10.58 11.62
CA GLN A 234 0.69 9.74 12.66
C GLN A 234 0.19 8.38 12.14
N GLY A 235 0.33 8.12 10.83
CA GLY A 235 -0.10 6.88 10.22
C GLY A 235 0.86 5.72 10.50
N TRP A 236 0.54 4.57 9.93
CA TRP A 236 1.41 3.40 9.94
C TRP A 236 2.49 3.50 8.86
N ILE A 237 3.62 2.81 9.07
CA ILE A 237 4.61 2.54 8.04
C ILE A 237 4.59 1.04 7.74
N GLY A 238 4.17 0.68 6.53
CA GLY A 238 4.15 -0.70 6.07
C GLY A 238 5.54 -1.20 5.68
N CYS A 239 5.94 -2.35 6.21
CA CYS A 239 7.22 -2.98 5.95
C CYS A 239 7.15 -3.90 4.71
N GLU A 240 7.00 -3.31 3.51
CA GLU A 240 6.86 -4.04 2.24
C GLU A 240 8.21 -4.29 1.53
N TYR A 241 9.04 -5.12 2.15
CA TYR A 241 10.34 -5.53 1.60
C TYR A 241 10.49 -7.05 1.55
N LYS A 242 11.38 -7.52 0.70
CA LYS A 242 11.77 -8.95 0.63
C LYS A 242 12.93 -9.19 1.59
N PRO A 243 12.80 -10.06 2.59
CA PRO A 243 13.92 -10.32 3.48
C PRO A 243 15.15 -10.82 2.71
N ALA A 244 16.34 -10.34 3.07
CA ALA A 244 17.57 -10.77 2.38
C ALA A 244 17.89 -12.26 2.62
N THR A 245 17.45 -12.81 3.75
CA THR A 245 17.59 -14.23 4.10
C THR A 245 16.29 -14.80 4.66
N THR A 246 16.12 -14.73 5.98
CA THR A 246 14.86 -15.03 6.67
C THR A 246 14.33 -13.75 7.29
N THR A 247 13.01 -13.64 7.40
CA THR A 247 12.34 -12.49 8.00
C THR A 247 12.91 -12.20 9.38
N ALA A 248 12.93 -13.18 10.29
CA ALA A 248 13.39 -13.01 11.66
C ALA A 248 14.85 -12.51 11.75
N ALA A 249 15.75 -12.99 10.88
CA ALA A 249 17.15 -12.53 10.86
C ALA A 249 17.27 -11.06 10.39
N GLY A 250 16.35 -10.60 9.53
CA GLY A 250 16.31 -9.24 9.00
C GLY A 250 15.76 -8.19 9.96
N LEU A 251 15.01 -8.58 10.99
CA LEU A 251 14.29 -7.63 11.87
C LEU A 251 15.16 -6.85 12.87
N GLY A 252 16.49 -6.99 12.81
CA GLY A 252 17.41 -6.26 13.70
C GLY A 252 17.29 -4.74 13.62
N TRP A 253 16.88 -4.20 12.45
CA TRP A 253 16.69 -2.76 12.25
C TRP A 253 15.60 -2.17 13.15
N MET A 254 14.55 -2.94 13.48
CA MET A 254 13.46 -2.45 14.33
C MET A 254 13.95 -2.09 15.74
N LYS A 255 14.82 -2.94 16.32
CA LYS A 255 15.46 -2.65 17.62
C LYS A 255 16.42 -1.47 17.53
N ALA A 256 17.20 -1.38 16.45
CA ALA A 256 18.15 -0.29 16.24
C ALA A 256 17.50 1.11 16.11
N HIS A 257 16.20 1.14 15.78
CA HIS A 257 15.42 2.37 15.64
C HIS A 257 14.37 2.57 16.74
N ASN A 258 14.45 1.83 17.86
CA ASN A 258 13.45 1.86 18.95
C ASN A 258 12.00 1.66 18.45
N ALA A 259 11.82 0.89 17.39
CA ALA A 259 10.52 0.59 16.80
C ALA A 259 9.77 -0.50 17.57
N ILE A 260 10.51 -1.39 18.26
CA ILE A 260 10.03 -2.47 19.14
C ILE A 260 11.02 -2.65 20.28
#